data_AF-T0Z6G0-F1
#
_entry.id   AF-T0Z6G0-F1
#
_cell.length_a   1.000
_cell.length_b   1.000
_cell.length_c   1.000
_cell.angle_alpha   90.00
_cell.angle_beta   90.00
_cell.angle_gamma   90.00
#
_symmetry.space_group_name_H-M   'P 1'
#
loop_
_entity.id
_entity.type
_entity.pdbx_description
1 polymer ?
#
loop_
_entity_poly.entity_id
_entity_poly.type
_entity_poly.pdbx_seq_one_letter_code
_entity_poly.pdbx_strand_id
1 'polypeptide(L)'
;TQLVLGADRDSETLGRLGYFDERDPAVLAAIRMLIEGAHEAGRTVGICGQGPSVYPEFAEFLVREGIDSISLNADTVVPTIRTIASLEQRIKLHGLRVGRTGRRDD
;
A
#
# COMPACT_ATOMS: atom_id res chain seq x y z
N THR A 1 -7.87 6.71 -7.39
CA THR A 1 -8.35 7.79 -6.50
C THR A 1 -9.49 8.59 -7.12
N GLN A 2 -9.27 9.45 -8.13
CA GLN A 2 -10.30 10.36 -8.67
C GLN A 2 -11.65 9.68 -8.96
N LEU A 3 -11.63 8.56 -9.68
CA LEU A 3 -12.85 7.82 -10.03
C LEU A 3 -13.53 7.18 -8.81
N VAL A 4 -12.75 6.68 -7.85
CA VAL A 4 -13.29 6.04 -6.64
C VAL A 4 -13.95 7.10 -5.74
N LEU A 5 -13.36 8.28 -5.64
CA LEU A 5 -13.86 9.38 -4.80
C LEU A 5 -14.84 10.31 -5.52
N GLY A 6 -15.00 10.17 -6.84
CA GLY A 6 -15.77 11.12 -7.65
C GLY A 6 -15.21 12.55 -7.60
N ALA A 7 -13.91 12.70 -7.34
CA ALA A 7 -13.26 13.98 -7.08
C ALA A 7 -12.18 14.26 -8.13
N ASP A 8 -12.30 15.39 -8.83
CA ASP A 8 -11.26 15.91 -9.71
C ASP A 8 -10.08 16.43 -8.87
N ARG A 9 -8.88 15.90 -9.11
CA ARG A 9 -7.68 16.28 -8.36
C ARG A 9 -7.23 17.72 -8.65
N ASP A 10 -7.59 18.24 -9.82
CA ASP A 10 -7.18 19.58 -10.27
C ASP A 10 -8.23 20.65 -9.86
N SER A 11 -9.32 20.23 -9.21
CA SER A 11 -10.33 21.13 -8.65
C SER A 11 -9.84 21.78 -7.36
N GLU A 12 -9.55 23.08 -7.42
CA GLU A 12 -9.13 23.88 -6.26
C GLU A 12 -10.17 23.86 -5.12
N THR A 13 -11.46 23.79 -5.46
CA THR A 13 -12.54 23.76 -4.45
C THR A 13 -12.55 22.43 -3.71
N LEU A 14 -12.48 21.31 -4.44
CA LEU A 14 -12.46 19.98 -3.83
C LEU A 14 -11.16 19.74 -3.05
N GLY A 15 -10.04 20.22 -3.56
CA GLY A 15 -8.75 20.19 -2.87
C GLY A 15 -8.78 20.93 -1.53
N ARG A 16 -9.33 22.16 -1.50
CA ARG A 16 -9.47 22.95 -0.26
C ARG A 16 -10.37 22.28 0.79
N LEU A 17 -11.36 21.53 0.33
CA LEU A 17 -12.28 20.80 1.20
C LEU A 17 -11.75 19.42 1.63
N GLY A 18 -10.57 19.01 1.15
CA GLY A 18 -9.94 17.74 1.52
C GLY A 18 -10.59 16.50 0.88
N TYR A 19 -11.32 16.66 -0.23
CA TYR A 19 -12.01 15.54 -0.91
C TYR A 19 -11.08 14.62 -1.72
N PHE A 20 -9.79 14.94 -1.82
CA PHE A 20 -8.83 14.14 -2.55
C PHE A 20 -7.70 13.67 -1.62
N ASP A 21 -7.81 12.44 -1.13
CA ASP A 21 -6.74 11.77 -0.38
C ASP A 21 -6.59 10.34 -0.92
N GLU A 22 -5.39 9.98 -1.41
CA GLU A 22 -5.12 8.62 -1.86
C GLU A 22 -5.21 7.57 -0.75
N ARG A 23 -5.15 7.97 0.52
CA ARG A 23 -5.23 7.10 1.69
C ARG A 23 -6.67 6.91 2.18
N ASP A 24 -7.66 7.46 1.47
CA ASP A 24 -9.06 7.28 1.82
C ASP A 24 -9.42 5.78 1.89
N PRO A 25 -10.18 5.33 2.91
CA PRO A 25 -10.54 3.93 3.07
C PRO A 25 -11.19 3.28 1.85
N ALA A 26 -11.99 4.01 1.08
CA ALA A 26 -12.60 3.49 -0.15
C ALA A 26 -11.54 3.23 -1.24
N VAL A 27 -10.51 4.08 -1.31
CA VAL A 27 -9.39 3.90 -2.24
C VAL A 27 -8.53 2.71 -1.83
N LEU A 28 -8.20 2.60 -0.54
CA LEU A 28 -7.44 1.46 -0.02
C LEU A 28 -8.19 0.14 -0.22
N ALA A 29 -9.50 0.11 0.04
CA ALA A 29 -10.34 -1.06 -0.20
C ALA A 29 -10.37 -1.47 -1.68
N ALA A 30 -10.51 -0.50 -2.60
CA ALA A 30 -10.48 -0.78 -4.03
C ALA A 30 -9.13 -1.37 -4.49
N ILE A 31 -8.02 -0.87 -3.95
CA ILE A 31 -6.67 -1.38 -4.24
C ILE A 31 -6.51 -2.80 -3.72
N ARG A 32 -6.93 -3.06 -2.47
CA ARG A 32 -6.91 -4.40 -1.88
C ARG A 32 -7.69 -5.40 -2.74
N MET A 33 -8.91 -5.05 -3.14
CA MET A 33 -9.74 -5.90 -4.01
C MET A 33 -9.04 -6.21 -5.34
N LEU A 34 -8.34 -5.23 -5.92
CA LEU A 34 -7.58 -5.43 -7.15
C LEU A 34 -6.41 -6.41 -6.94
N ILE A 35 -5.68 -6.27 -5.83
CA ILE A 35 -4.52 -7.14 -5.53
C ILE A 35 -4.99 -8.57 -5.31
N GLU A 36 -6.00 -8.77 -4.45
CA GLU A 36 -6.59 -10.09 -4.17
C GLU A 36 -7.08 -10.75 -5.48
N GLY A 37 -7.85 -10.02 -6.31
CA GLY A 37 -8.35 -10.55 -7.58
C GLY A 37 -7.27 -10.87 -8.61
N ALA A 38 -6.17 -10.12 -8.65
CA ALA A 38 -5.04 -10.41 -9.53
C ALA A 38 -4.35 -11.72 -9.12
N HIS A 39 -4.10 -11.91 -7.83
CA HIS A 39 -3.47 -13.12 -7.30
C HIS A 39 -4.38 -14.36 -7.42
N GLU A 40 -5.69 -14.22 -7.20
CA GLU A 40 -6.67 -15.28 -7.46
C GLU A 40 -6.65 -15.74 -8.93
N ALA A 41 -6.40 -14.81 -9.86
CA ALA A 41 -6.23 -15.10 -11.28
C ALA A 41 -4.82 -15.61 -11.66
N GLY A 42 -3.91 -15.78 -10.69
CA GLY A 42 -2.52 -16.17 -10.92
C GLY A 42 -1.72 -15.13 -11.70
N ARG A 43 -2.05 -13.84 -11.53
CA ARG A 43 -1.39 -12.71 -12.20
C ARG A 43 -0.65 -11.84 -11.20
N THR A 44 0.44 -11.22 -11.66
CA THR A 44 1.13 -10.19 -10.90
C THR A 44 0.40 -8.86 -11.02
N VAL A 45 0.55 -8.03 -10.00
CA VAL A 45 -0.01 -6.68 -9.94
C VAL A 45 1.04 -5.68 -9.47
N GLY A 46 1.07 -4.53 -10.14
CA GLY A 46 1.94 -3.42 -9.79
C GLY A 46 1.18 -2.11 -9.80
N ILE A 47 1.70 -1.12 -9.06
CA ILE A 47 1.14 0.23 -9.05
C ILE A 47 2.15 1.25 -9.54
N CYS A 48 1.66 2.19 -10.35
CA CYS A 48 2.36 3.41 -10.71
C CYS A 48 1.55 4.62 -10.23
N GLY A 49 2.24 5.72 -9.97
CA GLY A 49 1.63 6.95 -9.45
C GLY A 49 2.41 7.54 -8.30
N GLN A 50 1.96 8.71 -7.84
CA GLN A 50 2.69 9.50 -6.84
C GLN A 50 2.47 9.00 -5.41
N GLY A 51 1.31 8.40 -5.10
CA GLY A 51 0.94 7.94 -3.75
C GLY A 51 2.06 7.25 -2.96
N PRO A 52 2.69 6.17 -3.46
CA PRO A 52 3.77 5.48 -2.73
C PRO A 52 5.10 6.25 -2.66
N SER A 53 5.28 7.29 -3.49
CA SER A 53 6.44 8.19 -3.42
C SER A 53 6.22 9.31 -2.40
N VAL A 54 4.97 9.73 -2.21
CA VAL A 54 4.59 10.84 -1.31
C VAL A 54 4.33 10.35 0.11
N TYR A 55 3.67 9.19 0.26
CA TYR A 55 3.18 8.68 1.54
C TYR A 55 3.86 7.34 1.88
N PRO A 56 4.84 7.32 2.80
CA PRO A 56 5.48 6.08 3.25
C PRO A 56 4.48 5.04 3.77
N GLU A 57 3.44 5.48 4.49
CA GLU A 57 2.38 4.62 5.01
C GLU A 57 1.56 3.93 3.89
N PHE A 58 1.46 4.58 2.73
CA PHE A 58 0.79 4.01 1.56
C PHE A 58 1.65 2.92 0.93
N ALA A 59 2.97 3.14 0.81
CA ALA A 59 3.91 2.09 0.41
C ALA A 59 3.89 0.91 1.41
N GLU A 60 3.83 1.18 2.71
CA GLU A 60 3.70 0.12 3.73
C GLU A 60 2.39 -0.67 3.58
N PHE A 61 1.27 0.01 3.33
CA PHE A 61 -0.01 -0.62 3.07
C PHE A 61 0.08 -1.58 1.87
N LEU A 62 0.60 -1.12 0.73
CA LEU A 62 0.73 -1.93 -0.48
C LEU A 62 1.55 -3.20 -0.25
N VAL A 63 2.65 -3.10 0.51
CA VAL A 63 3.49 -4.25 0.86
C VAL A 63 2.75 -5.23 1.77
N ARG A 64 1.93 -4.74 2.71
CA ARG A 64 1.12 -5.62 3.59
C ARG A 64 0.02 -6.35 2.83
N GLU A 65 -0.60 -5.69 1.86
CA GLU A 65 -1.60 -6.30 0.97
C GLU A 65 -0.96 -7.25 -0.06
N GLY A 66 0.37 -7.27 -0.16
CA GLY A 66 1.10 -8.25 -0.97
C GLY A 66 1.40 -7.82 -2.40
N ILE A 67 1.45 -6.52 -2.71
CA ILE A 67 1.75 -6.06 -4.08
C ILE A 67 3.09 -6.62 -4.61
N ASP A 68 3.15 -6.96 -5.90
CA ASP A 68 4.35 -7.54 -6.50
C ASP A 68 5.39 -6.48 -6.91
N SER A 69 4.94 -5.28 -7.28
CA SER A 69 5.83 -4.20 -7.72
C SER A 69 5.28 -2.80 -7.47
N ILE A 70 6.17 -1.86 -7.16
CA ILE A 70 5.86 -0.45 -6.95
C ILE A 70 6.80 0.39 -7.81
N SER A 71 6.23 1.28 -8.63
CA SER A 71 6.98 2.30 -9.36
C SER A 71 7.03 3.60 -8.55
N LEU A 72 8.23 4.17 -8.42
CA LEU A 72 8.50 5.34 -7.57
C LEU A 72 9.21 6.45 -8.34
N ASN A 73 9.10 7.68 -7.84
CA ASN A 73 9.95 8.77 -8.29
C ASN A 73 11.41 8.49 -7.92
N ALA A 74 12.34 8.80 -8.82
CA ALA A 74 13.76 8.45 -8.68
C ALA A 74 14.41 8.95 -7.37
N ASP A 75 14.03 10.13 -6.90
CA ASP A 75 14.48 10.75 -5.66
C ASP A 75 13.96 10.03 -4.40
N THR A 76 12.81 9.36 -4.49
CA THR A 76 12.16 8.66 -3.37
C THR A 76 12.52 7.17 -3.28
N VAL A 77 13.17 6.59 -4.29
CA VAL A 77 13.49 5.15 -4.34
C VAL A 77 14.25 4.68 -3.09
N VAL A 78 15.35 5.36 -2.74
CA VAL A 78 16.20 4.96 -1.61
C VAL A 78 15.47 5.05 -0.26
N PRO A 79 14.83 6.17 0.12
CA PRO A 79 14.10 6.25 1.39
C PRO A 79 12.91 5.28 1.46
N THR A 80 12.19 5.06 0.35
CA THR A 80 11.07 4.11 0.33
C THR A 80 11.54 2.67 0.50
N ILE A 81 12.63 2.26 -0.17
CA ILE A 81 13.22 0.92 0.04
C ILE A 81 13.61 0.70 1.50
N ARG A 82 14.19 1.71 2.17
CA ARG A 82 14.54 1.60 3.61
C ARG A 82 13.31 1.42 4.49
N THR A 83 12.23 2.12 4.17
CA THR A 83 10.94 2.01 4.87
C THR A 83 10.37 0.61 4.70
N ILE A 84 10.28 0.13 3.45
CA ILE A 84 9.78 -1.21 3.11
C ILE A 84 10.61 -2.29 3.78
N ALA A 85 11.95 -2.22 3.70
CA ALA A 85 12.83 -3.18 4.33
C ALA A 85 12.60 -3.25 5.85
N SER A 86 12.43 -2.10 6.51
CA SER A 86 12.14 -2.03 7.94
C SER A 86 10.78 -2.66 8.29
N LEU A 87 9.76 -2.42 7.47
CA LEU A 87 8.46 -3.05 7.60
C LEU A 87 8.53 -4.57 7.43
N GLU A 88 9.20 -5.07 6.40
CA GLU A 88 9.36 -6.50 6.14
C GLU A 88 10.04 -7.21 7.32
N GLN A 89 11.06 -6.59 7.92
CA GLN A 89 11.70 -7.13 9.12
C GLN A 89 10.72 -7.21 10.30
N ARG A 90 9.89 -6.19 10.49
CA ARG A 90 8.85 -6.20 11.53
C ARG A 90 7.82 -7.31 11.29
N ILE A 91 7.37 -7.50 10.05
CA ILE A 91 6.41 -8.56 9.67
C ILE A 91 7.03 -9.94 9.96
N LYS A 92 8.28 -10.16 9.52
CA LYS A 92 9.02 -11.40 9.79
C LYS A 92 9.16 -11.66 11.30
N LEU A 93 9.57 -10.66 12.07
CA LEU A 93 9.73 -10.79 13.53
C LEU A 93 8.39 -11.06 14.23
N HIS A 94 7.31 -10.42 13.79
CA HIS A 94 5.97 -10.68 14.29
C HIS A 94 5.53 -12.13 14.03
N GLY A 95 5.74 -12.63 12.80
CA GLY A 95 5.46 -14.02 12.43
C GLY A 95 6.23 -15.04 13.28
N LEU A 96 7.52 -14.78 13.55
CA LEU A 96 8.34 -15.62 14.42
C LEU A 96 7.86 -15.64 15.88
N ARG A 97 7.31 -14.54 16.38
CA ARG A 97 6.75 -14.47 17.74
C ARG A 97 5.44 -15.24 17.85
N VAL A 98 4.52 -15.05 16.89
CA VAL A 98 3.23 -15.77 16.87
C VAL A 98 3.46 -17.28 16.71
N GLY A 99 4.34 -17.70 15.80
CA GLY A 99 4.66 -19.12 15.58
C GLY A 99 5.35 -19.82 16.75
N ARG A 100 5.97 -19.09 17.68
CA ARG A 100 6.57 -19.62 18.92
C ARG A 100 5.57 -19.80 20.06
N THR A 101 4.42 -19.13 20.01
CA THR A 101 3.36 -19.28 21.01
C THR A 101 2.46 -20.47 20.68
N GLY A 102 2.19 -20.74 19.40
CA GLY A 102 1.36 -21.88 18.96
C GLY A 102 2.06 -23.25 18.91
N ARG A 103 3.26 -23.40 19.48
CA ARG A 103 4.09 -24.63 19.43
C ARG A 103 4.41 -25.17 20.84
N ARG A 104 3.60 -24.81 21.84
CA ARG A 104 3.83 -25.12 23.26
C ARG A 104 2.71 -25.94 23.92
N ASP A 105 1.79 -26.50 23.13
CA ASP A 105 0.63 -27.25 23.64
C ASP A 105 0.45 -28.65 23.00
N ASP A 106 1.55 -29.35 22.67
CA ASP A 106 1.56 -30.76 22.25
C ASP A 106 2.61 -31.61 22.99
#